data_AF-A0A3M2WHG0-F1
#
_entry.id   AF-A0A3M2WHG0-F1
#
_cell.length_a   1.000
_cell.length_b   1.000
_cell.length_c   1.000
_cell.angle_alpha   90.00
_cell.angle_beta   90.00
_cell.angle_gamma   90.00
#
_symmetry.space_group_name_H-M   'P 1'
#
loop_
_entity.id
_entity.type
_entity.pdbx_description
1 polymer ?
#
loop_
_entity_poly.entity_id
_entity_poly.type
_entity_poly.pdbx_seq_one_letter_code
_entity_poly.pdbx_strand_id
1 'polypeptide(L)'
;MRFWERVKIEDDRKKNIGTYKARIFEDVELHQKFDQERFRFSQLPFRSQFWIFILQFGKIGFIILFPISIISHIAVVHASDDSWRQVTVELLIGLYPFLLGIPLLCWLIGHIVINHFPRIWFRPPKGPLWELNRRTGLVTIFCYKRHRKEGVIDEFIAPFHEFDAYMITMHDRHGPYYGLLLQHRYEEQHINFHALLGPDDF
;
A
#
# COMPACT_ATOMS: atom_id res chain seq x y z
N MET A 1 -3.93 -8.84 20.46
CA MET A 1 -4.77 -8.10 21.44
C MET A 1 -3.95 -7.58 22.62
N ARG A 2 -3.37 -8.44 23.48
CA ARG A 2 -2.61 -8.03 24.70
C ARG A 2 -1.48 -7.00 24.50
N PHE A 3 -0.81 -7.00 23.35
CA PHE A 3 0.24 -6.01 23.05
C PHE A 3 -0.35 -4.59 22.96
N TRP A 4 -1.42 -4.40 22.19
CA TRP A 4 -2.05 -3.09 21.99
C TRP A 4 -2.72 -2.55 23.25
N GLU A 5 -3.28 -3.44 24.08
CA GLU A 5 -3.80 -3.07 25.41
C GLU A 5 -2.69 -2.52 26.32
N ARG A 6 -1.52 -3.17 26.36
CA ARG A 6 -0.37 -2.68 27.13
C ARG A 6 0.13 -1.35 26.62
N VAL A 7 0.22 -1.18 25.29
CA VAL A 7 0.60 0.09 24.66
C VAL A 7 -0.36 1.20 25.08
N LYS A 8 -1.67 0.94 25.07
CA LYS A 8 -2.69 1.92 25.48
C LYS A 8 -2.56 2.31 26.95
N ILE A 9 -2.39 1.34 27.84
CA ILE A 9 -2.18 1.58 29.28
C ILE A 9 -0.93 2.43 29.52
N GLU A 10 0.16 2.16 28.78
CA GLU A 10 1.40 2.91 28.90
C GLU A 10 1.26 4.36 28.38
N ASP A 11 0.53 4.54 27.27
CA ASP A 11 0.21 5.85 26.72
C ASP A 11 -0.65 6.66 27.71
N ASP A 12 -1.68 6.06 28.29
CA ASP A 12 -2.55 6.70 29.30
C ASP A 12 -1.75 7.10 30.55
N ARG A 13 -0.82 6.23 31.00
CA ARG A 13 0.11 6.55 32.09
C ARG A 13 1.00 7.75 31.74
N LYS A 14 1.55 7.80 30.52
CA LYS A 14 2.38 8.92 30.05
C LYS A 14 1.57 10.21 29.91
N LYS A 15 0.29 10.13 29.52
CA LYS A 15 -0.64 11.28 29.47
C LYS A 15 -0.88 11.83 30.87
N ASN A 16 -1.14 10.97 31.86
CA ASN A 16 -1.34 11.37 33.26
C ASN A 16 -0.09 12.02 33.89
N ILE A 17 1.11 11.56 33.53
CA ILE A 17 2.38 12.12 34.04
C ILE A 17 2.81 13.38 33.23
N GLY A 18 2.10 13.74 32.16
CA GLY A 18 2.43 14.88 31.30
C GLY A 18 3.64 14.66 30.37
N THR A 19 4.18 13.45 30.31
CA THR A 19 5.33 13.09 29.46
C THR A 19 4.93 12.54 28.09
N TYR A 20 3.66 12.67 27.72
CA TYR A 20 3.16 12.11 26.48
C TYR A 20 3.59 12.94 25.26
N LYS A 21 4.24 12.29 24.30
CA LYS A 21 4.52 12.85 22.99
C LYS A 21 3.60 12.20 21.98
N ALA A 22 2.73 13.00 21.36
CA ALA A 22 1.81 12.52 20.35
C ALA A 22 2.57 11.85 19.20
N ARG A 23 2.06 10.71 18.73
CA ARG A 23 2.64 10.01 17.58
C ARG A 23 2.34 10.79 16.30
N ILE A 24 3.19 10.60 15.29
CA ILE A 24 3.16 11.36 14.02
C ILE A 24 1.78 11.31 13.31
N PHE A 25 0.98 10.27 13.54
CA PHE A 25 -0.35 10.08 12.95
C PHE A 25 -1.45 9.76 13.97
N GLU A 26 -1.26 10.10 15.25
CA GLU A 26 -2.24 9.76 16.29
C GLU A 26 -3.59 10.45 16.09
N ASP A 27 -3.58 11.70 15.65
CA ASP A 27 -4.78 12.52 15.43
C ASP A 27 -5.39 12.32 14.03
N VAL A 28 -4.83 11.42 13.22
CA VAL A 28 -5.26 11.23 11.84
C VAL A 28 -6.28 10.10 11.74
N GLU A 29 -7.50 10.43 11.34
CA GLU A 29 -8.52 9.43 11.04
C GLU A 29 -8.22 8.71 9.72
N LEU A 30 -7.93 7.40 9.80
CA LEU A 30 -7.72 6.54 8.63
C LEU A 30 -9.02 5.99 8.03
N HIS A 31 -10.16 6.23 8.69
CA HIS A 31 -11.48 5.72 8.34
C HIS A 31 -11.60 4.19 8.23
N GLN A 32 -10.52 3.44 8.44
CA GLN A 32 -10.50 1.98 8.47
C GLN A 32 -10.89 1.50 9.87
N LYS A 33 -11.84 0.56 9.95
CA LYS A 33 -12.28 -0.02 11.23
C LYS A 33 -12.52 -1.51 11.06
N PHE A 34 -11.81 -2.30 11.86
CA PHE A 34 -11.93 -3.76 11.86
C PHE A 34 -12.19 -4.22 13.28
N ASP A 35 -13.47 -4.38 13.62
CA ASP A 35 -13.89 -4.88 14.92
C ASP A 35 -15.00 -5.93 14.77
N GLN A 36 -15.50 -6.44 15.89
CA GLN A 36 -16.51 -7.49 15.90
C GLN A 36 -17.86 -7.02 15.31
N GLU A 37 -18.11 -5.71 15.24
CA GLU A 37 -19.40 -5.15 14.78
C GLU A 37 -19.34 -4.65 13.34
N ARG A 38 -18.23 -4.03 12.94
CA ARG A 38 -18.05 -3.29 11.69
C ARG A 38 -16.75 -3.68 11.01
N PHE A 39 -16.87 -3.89 9.72
CA PHE A 39 -15.75 -4.13 8.81
C PHE A 39 -15.76 -3.03 7.76
N ARG A 40 -14.95 -1.99 7.97
CA ARG A 40 -14.91 -0.77 7.17
C ARG A 40 -13.54 -0.63 6.52
N PHE A 41 -13.53 -0.53 5.20
CA PHE A 41 -12.31 -0.40 4.42
C PHE A 41 -12.14 1.01 3.89
N SER A 42 -10.90 1.50 3.92
CA SER A 42 -10.51 2.77 3.31
C SER A 42 -9.16 2.58 2.63
N GLN A 43 -8.99 3.21 1.47
CA GLN A 43 -7.76 3.13 0.70
C GLN A 43 -6.97 4.43 0.81
N LEU A 44 -5.66 4.29 1.07
CA LEU A 44 -4.74 5.43 1.06
C LEU A 44 -4.80 6.17 -0.29
N PRO A 45 -4.71 7.51 -0.30
CA PRO A 45 -4.72 8.26 -1.55
C PRO A 45 -3.46 7.98 -2.37
N PHE A 46 -3.56 8.19 -3.68
CA PHE A 46 -2.49 7.94 -4.64
C PHE A 46 -1.15 8.55 -4.23
N ARG A 47 -1.14 9.77 -3.66
CA ARG A 47 0.09 10.43 -3.17
C ARG A 47 0.81 9.60 -2.11
N SER A 48 0.09 9.07 -1.13
CA SER A 48 0.67 8.24 -0.06
C SER A 48 1.17 6.91 -0.62
N GLN A 49 0.39 6.29 -1.52
CA GLN A 49 0.78 5.05 -2.20
C GLN A 49 2.03 5.24 -3.06
N PHE A 50 2.13 6.34 -3.80
CA PHE A 50 3.25 6.66 -4.67
C PHE A 50 4.60 6.65 -3.94
N TRP A 51 4.66 7.27 -2.75
CA TRP A 51 5.89 7.27 -1.95
C TRP A 51 6.25 5.89 -1.40
N ILE A 52 5.24 5.10 -1.00
CA ILE A 52 5.44 3.71 -0.61
C ILE A 52 5.98 2.90 -1.80
N PHE A 53 5.43 3.10 -3.00
CA PHE A 53 5.91 2.44 -4.21
C PHE A 53 7.36 2.83 -4.54
N ILE A 54 7.73 4.11 -4.50
CA ILE A 54 9.12 4.55 -4.71
C ILE A 54 10.07 3.84 -3.74
N LEU A 55 9.72 3.80 -2.45
CA LEU A 55 10.54 3.17 -1.43
C LEU A 55 10.69 1.66 -1.70
N GLN A 56 9.58 0.94 -1.88
CA GLN A 56 9.61 -0.51 -1.99
C GLN A 56 10.17 -0.98 -3.33
N PHE A 57 9.78 -0.33 -4.43
CA PHE A 57 10.30 -0.65 -5.76
C PHE A 57 11.80 -0.37 -5.85
N GLY A 58 12.27 0.77 -5.32
CA GLY A 58 13.69 1.08 -5.27
C GLY A 58 14.48 0.07 -4.44
N LYS A 59 13.98 -0.27 -3.24
CA LYS A 59 14.61 -1.24 -2.33
C LYS A 59 14.67 -2.64 -2.93
N ILE A 60 13.54 -3.17 -3.39
CA ILE A 60 13.44 -4.52 -3.96
C ILE A 60 14.26 -4.59 -5.25
N GLY A 61 14.12 -3.59 -6.13
CA GLY A 61 14.89 -3.50 -7.36
C GLY A 61 16.39 -3.51 -7.11
N PHE A 62 16.87 -2.72 -6.14
CA PHE A 62 18.29 -2.71 -5.77
C PHE A 62 18.76 -4.06 -5.22
N ILE A 63 18.00 -4.67 -4.30
CA ILE A 63 18.34 -5.98 -3.70
C ILE A 63 18.45 -7.08 -4.75
N ILE A 64 17.60 -7.06 -5.79
CA ILE A 64 17.61 -8.06 -6.87
C ILE A 64 18.71 -7.76 -7.89
N LEU A 65 18.85 -6.51 -8.33
CA LEU A 65 19.80 -6.15 -9.38
C LEU A 65 21.25 -6.17 -8.91
N PHE A 66 21.51 -5.90 -7.63
CA PHE A 66 22.85 -5.91 -7.07
C PHE A 66 23.60 -7.25 -7.26
N PRO A 67 23.10 -8.42 -6.81
CA PRO A 67 23.79 -9.69 -7.03
C PRO A 67 23.90 -10.07 -8.51
N ILE A 68 22.87 -9.77 -9.32
CA ILE A 68 22.89 -10.00 -10.77
C ILE A 68 24.02 -9.18 -11.42
N SER A 69 24.19 -7.93 -11.01
CA SER A 69 25.23 -7.05 -11.53
C SER A 69 26.64 -7.55 -11.23
N ILE A 70 26.85 -8.18 -10.06
CA ILE A 70 28.14 -8.77 -9.68
C ILE A 70 28.47 -9.98 -10.58
N ILE A 71 27.51 -10.89 -10.76
CA ILE A 71 27.69 -12.06 -11.62
C ILE A 71 27.95 -11.64 -13.07
N SER A 72 27.14 -10.69 -13.57
CA SER A 72 27.31 -10.11 -14.90
C SER A 72 28.67 -9.44 -15.06
N HIS A 73 29.17 -8.73 -14.05
CA HIS A 73 30.49 -8.10 -14.07
C HIS A 73 31.60 -9.12 -14.30
N ILE A 74 31.59 -10.20 -13.52
CA ILE A 74 32.60 -11.26 -13.62
C ILE A 74 32.56 -11.91 -15.01
N ALA A 75 31.37 -12.17 -15.53
CA ALA A 75 31.19 -12.77 -16.86
C ALA A 75 31.73 -11.85 -17.97
N VAL A 76 31.46 -10.54 -17.90
CA VAL A 76 31.94 -9.57 -18.90
C VAL A 76 33.45 -9.43 -18.84
N VAL A 77 34.04 -9.34 -17.65
CA VAL A 77 35.51 -9.27 -17.47
C VAL A 77 36.20 -10.54 -17.99
N HIS A 78 35.56 -11.71 -17.88
CA HIS A 78 36.12 -12.96 -18.39
C HIS A 78 36.02 -13.08 -19.92
N ALA A 79 34.97 -12.51 -20.53
CA ALA A 79 34.73 -12.57 -21.96
C ALA A 79 35.41 -11.44 -22.75
N SER A 80 35.84 -10.37 -22.08
CA SER A 80 36.51 -9.22 -22.71
C SER A 80 38.00 -9.48 -22.92
N ASP A 81 38.52 -9.07 -24.07
CA ASP A 81 39.97 -9.01 -24.33
C ASP A 81 40.65 -7.83 -23.62
N ASP A 82 39.85 -6.87 -23.14
CA ASP A 82 40.32 -5.69 -22.42
C ASP A 82 40.75 -6.00 -20.98
N SER A 83 41.60 -5.13 -20.42
CA SER A 83 41.98 -5.24 -19.01
C SER A 83 40.77 -5.07 -18.10
N TRP A 84 40.67 -5.88 -17.03
CA TRP A 84 39.56 -5.81 -16.08
C TRP A 84 39.27 -4.40 -15.56
N ARG A 85 40.32 -3.57 -15.35
CA ARG A 85 40.18 -2.19 -14.88
C ARG A 85 39.42 -1.32 -15.88
N GLN A 86 39.74 -1.46 -17.16
CA GLN A 86 39.12 -0.67 -18.21
C GLN A 86 37.63 -1.01 -18.33
N VAL A 87 37.33 -2.30 -18.38
CA VAL A 87 35.96 -2.82 -18.39
C VAL A 87 35.16 -2.36 -17.16
N THR A 88 35.75 -2.39 -15.97
CA THR A 88 35.09 -1.90 -14.75
C THR A 88 34.81 -0.41 -14.81
N VAL A 89 35.74 0.42 -15.28
CA VAL A 89 35.55 1.88 -15.36
C VAL A 89 34.46 2.22 -16.39
N GLU A 90 34.47 1.57 -17.54
CA GLU A 90 33.46 1.77 -18.58
C GLU A 90 32.06 1.38 -18.08
N LEU A 91 31.92 0.23 -17.41
CA LEU A 91 30.64 -0.19 -16.83
C LEU A 91 30.20 0.70 -15.65
N LEU A 92 31.14 1.21 -14.86
CA LEU A 92 30.86 2.08 -13.71
C LEU A 92 30.36 3.47 -14.12
N ILE A 93 30.84 4.01 -15.25
CA ILE A 93 30.39 5.30 -15.78
C ILE A 93 29.16 5.12 -16.69
N GLY A 94 29.10 4.01 -17.42
CA GLY A 94 28.02 3.70 -18.35
C GLY A 94 26.83 3.02 -17.69
N LEU A 95 26.92 1.71 -17.48
CA LEU A 95 25.77 0.85 -17.15
C LEU A 95 25.30 0.97 -15.70
N TYR A 96 26.22 0.96 -14.72
CA TYR A 96 25.87 0.88 -13.30
C TYR A 96 25.09 2.09 -12.73
N PRO A 97 25.34 3.33 -13.16
CA PRO A 97 24.53 4.48 -12.71
C PRO A 97 23.05 4.34 -13.08
N PHE A 98 22.74 3.75 -14.23
CA PHE A 98 21.35 3.50 -14.61
C PHE A 98 20.79 2.24 -13.96
N LEU A 99 21.56 1.15 -13.97
CA LEU A 99 21.12 -0.16 -13.47
C LEU A 99 20.93 -0.17 -11.95
N LEU A 100 21.91 0.34 -11.20
CA LEU A 100 21.90 0.34 -9.73
C LEU A 100 21.64 1.72 -9.15
N GLY A 101 22.11 2.77 -9.81
CA GLY A 101 21.95 4.14 -9.32
C GLY A 101 20.50 4.59 -9.30
N ILE A 102 19.68 4.30 -10.32
CA ILE A 102 18.26 4.67 -10.32
C ILE A 102 17.50 3.98 -9.17
N PRO A 103 17.55 2.65 -8.98
CA PRO A 103 16.91 2.00 -7.84
C PRO A 103 17.40 2.52 -6.48
N LEU A 104 18.71 2.75 -6.36
CA LEU A 104 19.31 3.28 -5.13
C LEU A 104 18.83 4.70 -4.81
N LEU A 105 18.75 5.57 -5.83
CA LEU A 105 18.22 6.93 -5.68
C LEU A 105 16.74 6.90 -5.30
N CYS A 106 15.92 6.08 -5.96
CA CYS A 106 14.52 5.89 -5.59
C CYS A 106 14.38 5.42 -4.13
N TRP A 107 15.18 4.44 -3.72
CA TRP A 107 15.18 3.95 -2.34
C TRP A 107 15.56 5.05 -1.35
N LEU A 108 16.65 5.78 -1.62
CA LEU A 108 17.13 6.87 -0.77
C LEU A 108 16.10 7.99 -0.63
N ILE A 109 15.55 8.47 -1.75
CA ILE A 109 14.55 9.55 -1.76
C ILE A 109 13.29 9.09 -1.02
N GLY A 110 12.79 7.89 -1.31
CA GLY A 110 11.63 7.32 -0.63
C GLY A 110 11.85 7.21 0.88
N HIS A 111 13.05 6.76 1.30
CA HIS A 111 13.41 6.63 2.71
C HIS A 111 13.48 7.98 3.43
N ILE A 112 14.11 8.99 2.82
CA ILE A 112 14.19 10.34 3.39
C ILE A 112 12.78 10.94 3.54
N VAL A 113 11.98 10.87 2.49
CA VAL A 113 10.65 11.47 2.47
C VAL A 113 9.71 10.81 3.47
N ILE A 114 9.72 9.47 3.58
CA ILE A 114 8.83 8.75 4.50
C ILE A 114 9.20 8.99 5.97
N ASN A 115 10.50 8.95 6.28
CA ASN A 115 10.96 8.99 7.67
C ASN A 115 11.14 10.41 8.22
N HIS A 116 11.51 11.36 7.37
CA HIS A 116 11.83 12.72 7.81
C HIS A 116 10.73 13.74 7.47
N PHE A 117 9.90 13.47 6.47
CA PHE A 117 8.87 14.39 6.00
C PHE A 117 7.47 13.76 5.98
N PRO A 118 6.91 13.36 7.13
CA PRO A 118 5.61 12.70 7.22
C PRO A 118 4.47 13.51 6.58
N ARG A 119 4.51 14.84 6.69
CA ARG A 119 3.52 15.74 6.08
C ARG A 119 3.57 15.78 4.55
N ILE A 120 4.70 15.41 3.93
CA ILE A 120 4.87 15.43 2.48
C ILE A 120 4.34 14.14 1.86
N TRP A 121 4.63 13.00 2.47
CA TRP A 121 4.24 11.72 1.89
C TRP A 121 2.84 11.30 2.30
N PHE A 122 2.50 11.46 3.58
CA PHE A 122 1.28 10.92 4.12
C PHE A 122 0.15 11.93 4.03
N ARG A 123 -0.91 11.52 3.33
CA ARG A 123 -2.20 12.18 3.33
C ARG A 123 -3.27 11.17 3.79
N PRO A 124 -4.15 11.55 4.72
CA PRO A 124 -5.26 10.70 5.11
C PRO A 124 -6.15 10.36 3.91
N PRO A 125 -6.81 9.18 3.94
CA PRO A 125 -7.83 8.88 2.98
C PRO A 125 -9.00 9.87 3.09
N LYS A 126 -9.76 10.04 2.01
CA LYS A 126 -10.92 10.94 1.99
C LYS A 126 -12.10 10.42 2.83
N GLY A 127 -12.12 9.11 3.08
CA GLY A 127 -13.22 8.41 3.72
C GLY A 127 -13.16 6.91 3.42
N PRO A 128 -14.09 6.14 4.00
CA PRO A 128 -14.22 4.71 3.70
C PRO A 128 -14.75 4.49 2.27
N LEU A 129 -14.37 3.39 1.63
CA LEU A 129 -14.93 2.98 0.34
C LEU A 129 -16.21 2.16 0.53
N TRP A 130 -16.21 1.29 1.54
CA TRP A 130 -17.35 0.48 1.91
C TRP A 130 -17.28 0.07 3.38
N GLU A 131 -18.44 -0.28 3.95
CA GLU A 131 -18.59 -0.79 5.31
C GLU A 131 -19.59 -1.95 5.31
N LEU A 132 -19.22 -3.04 5.98
CA LEU A 132 -20.13 -4.12 6.35
C LEU A 132 -20.41 -4.02 7.86
N ASN A 133 -21.68 -3.86 8.23
CA ASN A 133 -22.08 -3.78 9.63
C ASN A 133 -22.82 -5.05 10.04
N ARG A 134 -22.17 -5.87 10.87
CA ARG A 134 -22.71 -7.14 11.38
C ARG A 134 -23.85 -6.94 12.39
N ARG A 135 -23.90 -5.79 13.07
CA ARG A 135 -24.95 -5.49 14.04
C ARG A 135 -26.27 -5.09 13.38
N THR A 136 -26.20 -4.31 12.30
CA THR A 136 -27.39 -3.89 11.55
C THR A 136 -27.71 -4.78 10.37
N GLY A 137 -26.75 -5.59 9.90
CA GLY A 137 -26.88 -6.38 8.68
C GLY A 137 -26.87 -5.53 7.41
N LEU A 138 -26.38 -4.29 7.48
CA LEU A 138 -26.33 -3.35 6.35
C LEU A 138 -24.94 -3.29 5.73
N VAL A 139 -24.93 -3.05 4.42
CA VAL A 139 -23.76 -2.76 3.61
C VAL A 139 -23.87 -1.32 3.14
N THR A 140 -22.82 -0.54 3.37
CA THR A 140 -22.73 0.85 2.90
C THR A 140 -21.59 0.95 1.89
N ILE A 141 -21.87 1.49 0.70
CA ILE A 141 -20.89 1.79 -0.34
C ILE A 141 -20.84 3.30 -0.52
N PHE A 142 -19.65 3.88 -0.38
CA PHE A 142 -19.43 5.33 -0.44
C PHE A 142 -18.91 5.72 -1.83
N CYS A 143 -19.64 6.60 -2.51
CA CYS A 143 -19.30 7.07 -3.85
C CYS A 143 -18.82 8.54 -3.81
N TYR A 144 -17.56 8.73 -4.21
CA TYR A 144 -16.89 10.04 -4.18
C TYR A 144 -16.88 10.75 -5.55
N LYS A 145 -17.69 10.32 -6.52
CA LYS A 145 -17.70 10.89 -7.89
C LYS A 145 -18.03 12.39 -7.87
N ARG A 146 -19.03 12.79 -7.09
CA ARG A 146 -19.48 14.19 -6.98
C ARG A 146 -18.79 14.98 -5.88
N HIS A 147 -18.11 14.30 -4.95
CA HIS A 147 -17.41 14.93 -3.83
C HIS A 147 -16.44 16.04 -4.22
N ARG A 148 -15.72 15.93 -5.35
CA ARG A 148 -14.78 16.97 -5.78
C ARG A 148 -15.47 18.25 -6.30
N LYS A 149 -16.68 18.13 -6.87
CA LYS A 149 -17.40 19.24 -7.51
C LYS A 149 -18.45 19.86 -6.60
N GLU A 150 -19.18 19.03 -5.87
CA GLU A 150 -20.36 19.42 -5.08
C GLU A 150 -20.16 19.24 -3.57
N GLY A 151 -19.07 18.60 -3.14
CA GLY A 151 -18.82 18.29 -1.72
C GLY A 151 -19.69 17.18 -1.14
N VAL A 152 -20.59 16.59 -1.94
CA VAL A 152 -21.50 15.53 -1.51
C VAL A 152 -20.84 14.15 -1.65
N ILE A 153 -20.94 13.34 -0.60
CA ILE A 153 -20.61 11.91 -0.61
C ILE A 153 -21.92 11.17 -0.78
N ASP A 154 -22.06 10.43 -1.88
CA ASP A 154 -23.22 9.60 -2.10
C ASP A 154 -23.03 8.28 -1.35
N GLU A 155 -24.05 7.84 -0.62
CA GLU A 155 -24.03 6.59 0.12
C GLU A 155 -25.11 5.66 -0.42
N PHE A 156 -24.71 4.47 -0.85
CA PHE A 156 -25.63 3.39 -1.16
C PHE A 156 -25.70 2.46 0.04
N ILE A 157 -26.89 2.29 0.62
CA ILE A 157 -27.12 1.47 1.81
C ILE A 157 -28.14 0.41 1.47
N ALA A 158 -27.75 -0.87 1.59
CA ALA A 158 -28.64 -2.00 1.38
C ALA A 158 -28.37 -3.13 2.38
N PRO A 159 -29.36 -3.96 2.71
CA PRO A 159 -29.16 -5.16 3.52
C PRO A 159 -28.18 -6.16 2.89
N PHE A 160 -27.36 -6.82 3.70
CA PHE A 160 -26.36 -7.78 3.22
C PHE A 160 -26.95 -8.95 2.44
N HIS A 161 -28.17 -9.39 2.77
CA HIS A 161 -28.84 -10.49 2.07
C HIS A 161 -29.33 -10.13 0.65
N GLU A 162 -29.28 -8.85 0.27
CA GLU A 162 -29.55 -8.39 -1.09
C GLU A 162 -28.28 -8.42 -1.98
N PHE A 163 -27.13 -8.79 -1.40
CA PHE A 163 -25.88 -8.98 -2.13
C PHE A 163 -25.64 -10.47 -2.38
N ASP A 164 -25.38 -10.79 -3.63
CA ASP A 164 -24.94 -12.12 -4.04
C ASP A 164 -23.39 -12.13 -4.14
N ALA A 165 -22.79 -13.22 -3.69
CA ALA A 165 -21.34 -13.42 -3.74
C ALA A 165 -20.94 -14.09 -5.05
N TYR A 166 -20.06 -13.44 -5.79
CA TYR A 166 -19.49 -13.93 -7.03
C TYR A 166 -18.00 -14.15 -6.87
N MET A 167 -17.51 -15.23 -7.47
CA MET A 167 -16.08 -15.42 -7.69
C MET A 167 -15.76 -14.97 -9.11
N ILE A 168 -14.91 -13.96 -9.22
CA ILE A 168 -14.41 -13.50 -10.51
C ILE A 168 -13.06 -14.17 -10.78
N THR A 169 -12.89 -14.70 -11.99
CA THR A 169 -11.59 -15.16 -12.47
C THR A 169 -11.10 -14.15 -13.49
N MET A 170 -9.95 -13.56 -13.24
CA MET A 170 -9.29 -12.69 -14.21
C MET A 170 -8.01 -13.36 -14.67
N HIS A 171 -7.66 -13.16 -15.94
CA HIS A 171 -6.45 -13.71 -16.53
C HIS A 171 -5.46 -12.56 -16.73
N ASP A 172 -4.28 -12.67 -16.12
CA ASP A 172 -3.14 -11.83 -16.47
C ASP A 172 -2.05 -12.69 -17.13
N ARG A 173 -1.00 -12.06 -17.63
CA ARG A 173 0.18 -12.72 -18.23
C ARG A 173 0.85 -13.74 -17.28
N HIS A 174 0.56 -13.67 -15.99
CA HIS A 174 1.10 -14.55 -14.94
C HIS A 174 0.15 -15.71 -14.55
N GLY A 175 -1.05 -15.79 -15.12
CA GLY A 175 -2.04 -16.84 -14.86
C GLY A 175 -3.40 -16.32 -14.38
N PRO A 176 -4.35 -17.24 -14.09
CA PRO A 176 -5.64 -16.88 -13.53
C PRO A 176 -5.51 -16.47 -12.05
N TYR A 177 -6.13 -15.36 -11.68
CA TYR A 177 -6.34 -14.98 -10.28
C TYR A 177 -7.83 -14.94 -9.95
N TYR A 178 -8.16 -15.36 -8.74
CA TYR A 178 -9.53 -15.43 -8.24
C TYR A 178 -9.77 -14.27 -7.27
N GLY A 179 -10.87 -13.57 -7.46
CA GLY A 179 -11.30 -12.49 -6.57
C GLY A 179 -12.72 -12.73 -6.09
N LEU A 180 -13.00 -12.32 -4.85
CA LEU A 180 -14.36 -12.30 -4.32
C LEU A 180 -15.00 -10.92 -4.61
N LEU A 181 -16.21 -10.95 -5.16
CA LEU A 181 -17.04 -9.78 -5.44
C LEU A 181 -18.38 -9.96 -4.72
N LEU A 182 -18.83 -8.95 -3.98
CA LEU A 182 -20.24 -8.86 -3.60
C LEU A 182 -20.93 -7.91 -4.57
N GLN A 183 -22.01 -8.36 -5.20
CA GLN A 183 -22.80 -7.56 -6.12
C GLN A 183 -24.23 -7.47 -5.64
N HIS A 184 -24.79 -6.27 -5.67
CA HIS A 184 -26.17 -6.02 -5.29
C HIS A 184 -27.11 -6.62 -6.35
N ARG A 185 -28.19 -7.27 -5.92
CA ARG A 185 -29.11 -7.98 -6.82
C ARG A 185 -29.90 -7.05 -7.75
N TYR A 186 -30.25 -5.86 -7.27
CA TYR A 186 -31.19 -4.97 -7.97
C TYR A 186 -30.54 -3.71 -8.55
N GLU A 187 -29.32 -3.40 -8.13
CA GLU A 187 -28.61 -2.19 -8.56
C GLU A 187 -27.20 -2.53 -9.00
N GLU A 188 -26.61 -1.69 -9.85
CA GLU A 188 -25.26 -1.87 -10.39
C GLU A 188 -24.18 -1.45 -9.38
N GLN A 189 -24.32 -1.91 -8.14
CA GLN A 189 -23.41 -1.65 -7.03
C GLN A 189 -22.65 -2.92 -6.68
N HIS A 190 -21.34 -2.82 -6.51
CA HIS A 190 -20.50 -3.96 -6.19
C HIS A 190 -19.33 -3.57 -5.30
N ILE A 191 -18.88 -4.52 -4.48
CA ILE A 191 -17.70 -4.42 -3.65
C ILE A 191 -16.71 -5.47 -4.12
N ASN A 192 -15.54 -5.00 -4.57
CA ASN A 192 -14.43 -5.88 -4.91
C ASN A 192 -13.53 -6.09 -3.69
N PHE A 193 -13.48 -7.32 -3.19
CA PHE A 193 -12.64 -7.71 -2.05
C PHE A 193 -11.22 -8.08 -2.43
N HIS A 194 -10.86 -8.00 -3.70
CA HIS A 194 -9.48 -8.27 -4.15
C HIS A 194 -8.46 -7.37 -3.43
N ALA A 195 -8.84 -6.14 -3.08
CA ALA A 195 -7.98 -5.22 -2.31
C ALA A 195 -7.73 -5.66 -0.85
N LEU A 196 -8.43 -6.69 -0.36
CA LEU A 196 -8.21 -7.26 0.98
C LEU A 196 -7.30 -8.49 0.97
N LEU A 197 -7.13 -9.15 -0.18
CA LEU A 197 -6.30 -10.35 -0.27
C LEU A 197 -4.84 -9.91 -0.15
N GLY A 198 -4.17 -10.41 0.89
CA GLY A 198 -2.74 -10.21 1.06
C GLY A 198 -1.97 -11.06 0.04
N PRO A 199 -0.69 -10.75 -0.21
CA PRO A 199 0.17 -11.64 -1.00
C PRO A 199 0.34 -13.04 -0.38
N ASP A 200 -0.02 -13.22 0.89
CA ASP A 200 0.05 -14.50 1.62
C ASP A 200 -1.19 -15.39 1.43
N ASP A 201 -2.19 -14.96 0.66
CA ASP A 201 -3.43 -15.72 0.39
C ASP A 201 -3.34 -16.62 -0.87
N PHE A 202 -2.13 -16.88 -1.40
CA PHE A 202 -1.86 -17.77 -2.55
C PHE A 202 -0.65 -18.68 -2.34
#